data_AF-A0A914ZH11-F1
#
_entry.id   AF-A0A914ZH11-F1
#
_cell.length_a   1.000
_cell.length_b   1.000
_cell.length_c   1.000
_cell.angle_alpha   90.00
_cell.angle_beta   90.00
_cell.angle_gamma   90.00
#
_symmetry.space_group_name_H-M   'P 1'
#
loop_
_entity.id
_entity.type
_entity.pdbx_description
1 polymer ?
#
loop_
_entity_poly.entity_id
_entity_poly.type
_entity_poly.pdbx_seq_one_letter_code
_entity_poly.pdbx_strand_id
1 'polypeptide(L)'
;MTNGRVRVLDAKVSFDGNALFRHPDIQELRDLSEEDEKEIEASKHDLAYVALDGNIGCMVNGAGLAMATMDIIKLYGAEPANFLDVGGGATKEKVTAAFKIITADPAVEAHNINQIGAQFIGQLR
;
A
#
# COMPACT_ATOMS: atom_id res chain seq x y z
N MET A 1 23.27 0.46 36.17
CA MET A 1 22.05 1.04 36.77
C MET A 1 22.18 0.96 38.30
N THR A 2 22.44 2.05 39.02
CA THR A 2 22.95 2.01 40.41
C THR A 2 22.13 2.81 41.43
N ASN A 3 21.05 3.46 41.01
CA ASN A 3 20.32 4.46 41.79
C ASN A 3 18.83 4.16 41.98
N GLY A 4 18.39 2.91 41.78
CA GLY A 4 17.01 2.45 42.08
C GLY A 4 15.90 3.12 41.29
N ARG A 5 16.22 3.95 40.29
CA ARG A 5 15.24 4.67 39.47
C ARG A 5 14.72 3.78 38.34
N VAL A 6 13.40 3.75 38.19
CA VAL A 6 12.73 3.18 37.01
C VAL A 6 13.05 4.05 35.80
N ARG A 7 13.41 3.42 34.68
CA ARG A 7 13.70 4.07 33.41
C ARG A 7 13.12 3.25 32.27
N VAL A 8 12.76 3.93 31.19
CA VAL A 8 12.42 3.28 29.92
C VAL A 8 13.72 2.92 29.22
N LEU A 9 13.96 1.64 29.02
CA LEU A 9 15.16 1.13 28.33
C LEU A 9 14.99 1.24 26.81
N ASP A 10 13.78 0.98 26.33
CA ASP A 10 13.40 1.05 24.93
C ASP A 10 11.90 1.40 24.84
N ALA A 11 11.51 2.06 23.76
CA ALA A 11 10.13 2.45 23.49
C ALA A 11 9.81 2.35 22.00
N LYS A 12 8.69 1.70 21.68
CA LYS A 12 8.08 1.72 20.35
C LYS A 12 6.80 2.55 20.41
N VAL A 13 6.74 3.59 19.61
CA VAL A 13 5.60 4.49 19.50
C VAL A 13 5.12 4.46 18.06
N SER A 14 3.81 4.29 17.84
CA SER A 14 3.20 4.48 16.52
C SER A 14 2.30 5.71 16.54
N PHE A 15 2.25 6.42 15.43
CA PHE A 15 1.41 7.59 15.26
C PHE A 15 0.23 7.28 14.34
N ASP A 16 -0.90 7.94 14.57
CA ASP A 16 -2.04 7.87 13.66
C ASP A 16 -1.76 8.75 12.42
N GLY A 17 -1.65 8.11 11.25
CA GLY A 17 -1.42 8.80 9.98
C GLY A 17 -2.46 9.88 9.68
N ASN A 18 -3.73 9.65 10.07
CA ASN A 18 -4.81 10.61 9.86
C ASN A 18 -4.69 11.87 10.72
N ALA A 19 -3.87 11.84 11.77
CA ALA A 19 -3.61 12.95 12.66
C ALA A 19 -2.35 13.74 12.31
N LEU A 20 -1.50 13.26 11.40
CA LEU A 20 -0.19 13.87 11.15
C LEU A 20 -0.28 15.30 10.61
N PHE A 21 -1.37 15.65 9.92
CA PHE A 21 -1.57 17.01 9.37
C PHE A 21 -1.54 18.13 10.43
N ARG A 22 -1.77 17.80 11.71
CA ARG A 22 -1.74 18.73 12.84
C ARG A 22 -0.49 18.60 13.73
N HIS A 23 0.48 17.76 13.34
CA HIS A 23 1.72 17.47 14.08
C HIS A 23 2.93 17.51 13.14
N PRO A 24 3.34 18.71 12.67
CA PRO A 24 4.47 18.85 11.75
C PRO A 24 5.79 18.36 12.36
N ASP A 25 5.96 18.53 13.67
CA ASP A 25 7.09 18.05 14.46
C ASP A 25 7.26 16.52 14.40
N ILE A 26 6.16 15.78 14.29
CA ILE A 26 6.18 14.32 14.16
C ILE A 26 6.42 13.90 12.71
N GLN A 27 5.91 14.66 11.72
CA GLN A 27 6.17 14.37 10.30
C GLN A 27 7.66 14.48 9.96
N GLU A 28 8.38 15.40 10.59
CA GLU A 28 9.84 15.56 10.43
C GLU A 28 10.62 14.35 10.93
N LEU A 29 10.04 13.52 11.81
CA LEU A 29 10.66 12.30 12.31
C LEU A 29 10.46 11.08 11.39
N ARG A 30 9.74 11.23 10.26
CA ARG A 30 9.53 10.12 9.31
C ARG A 30 10.85 9.78 8.61
N ASP A 31 11.35 8.58 8.88
CA ASP A 31 12.54 8.04 8.24
C ASP A 31 12.15 7.17 7.04
N LEU A 32 12.38 7.69 5.84
CA LEU A 32 12.07 6.99 4.59
C LEU A 32 13.05 5.84 4.30
N SER A 33 14.19 5.75 5.00
CA SER A 33 15.13 4.65 4.79
C SER A 33 14.66 3.31 5.39
N GLU A 34 13.67 3.37 6.29
CA GLU A 34 13.05 2.22 6.94
C GLU A 34 11.71 1.80 6.29
N GLU A 35 11.31 2.48 5.21
CA GLU A 35 10.08 2.20 4.46
C GLU A 35 10.41 1.61 3.07
N ASP A 36 9.49 0.81 2.51
CA ASP A 36 9.65 0.26 1.16
C ASP A 36 9.52 1.37 0.11
N GLU A 37 10.44 1.41 -0.86
CA GLU A 37 10.44 2.42 -1.94
C GLU A 37 9.10 2.48 -2.69
N LYS A 38 8.44 1.32 -2.89
CA LYS A 38 7.14 1.24 -3.58
C LYS A 38 6.03 1.87 -2.76
N GLU A 39 6.04 1.66 -1.43
CA GLU A 39 5.08 2.28 -0.50
C GLU A 39 5.27 3.79 -0.43
N ILE A 40 6.53 4.25 -0.44
CA ILE A 40 6.86 5.68 -0.49
C ILE A 40 6.31 6.30 -1.78
N GLU A 41 6.60 5.71 -2.95
CA GLU A 41 6.08 6.21 -4.22
C GLU A 41 4.56 6.18 -4.29
N ALA A 42 3.91 5.11 -3.80
CA ALA A 42 2.46 5.03 -3.72
C ALA A 42 1.86 6.15 -2.85
N SER A 43 2.48 6.45 -1.72
CA SER A 43 2.00 7.48 -0.79
C SER A 43 1.99 8.89 -1.42
N LYS A 44 2.89 9.20 -2.36
CA LYS A 44 2.91 10.47 -3.10
C LYS A 44 1.69 10.65 -3.99
N HIS A 45 1.06 9.55 -4.40
CA HIS A 45 -0.11 9.51 -5.26
C HIS A 45 -1.42 9.25 -4.49
N ASP A 46 -1.36 9.25 -3.15
CA ASP A 46 -2.52 8.96 -2.30
C ASP A 46 -3.12 7.58 -2.67
N LEU A 47 -2.22 6.60 -2.82
CA LEU A 47 -2.49 5.19 -3.06
C LEU A 47 -2.10 4.40 -1.80
N ALA A 48 -2.98 3.50 -1.35
CA ALA A 48 -2.64 2.58 -0.28
C ALA A 48 -2.03 1.32 -0.87
N TYR A 49 -0.71 1.20 -0.79
CA TYR A 49 0.07 0.06 -1.30
C TYR A 49 0.75 -0.65 -0.14
N VAL A 50 0.80 -1.98 -0.20
CA VAL A 50 1.64 -2.80 0.69
C VAL A 50 2.32 -3.88 -0.15
N ALA A 51 3.64 -3.97 -0.04
CA ALA A 51 4.43 -4.98 -0.74
C ALA A 51 4.23 -6.37 -0.07
N LEU A 52 4.10 -7.42 -0.88
CA LEU A 52 3.97 -8.81 -0.44
C LEU A 52 4.90 -9.71 -1.27
N ASP A 53 5.17 -10.92 -0.80
CA ASP A 53 6.16 -11.82 -1.41
C ASP A 53 5.60 -12.73 -2.54
N GLY A 54 4.46 -12.37 -3.12
CA GLY A 54 3.81 -13.16 -4.17
C GLY A 54 4.19 -12.80 -5.60
N ASN A 55 3.47 -13.41 -6.56
CA ASN A 55 3.70 -13.21 -7.99
C ASN A 55 2.49 -12.67 -8.77
N ILE A 56 1.34 -12.48 -8.09
CA ILE A 56 0.14 -11.88 -8.69
C ILE A 56 -0.07 -10.46 -8.19
N GLY A 57 0.20 -9.47 -9.04
CA GLY A 57 -0.04 -8.08 -8.74
C GLY A 57 -1.52 -7.76 -8.74
N CYS A 58 -2.02 -7.05 -7.73
CA CYS A 58 -3.44 -6.72 -7.59
C CYS A 58 -3.66 -5.22 -7.62
N MET A 59 -4.67 -4.74 -8.35
CA MET A 59 -5.15 -3.36 -8.27
C MET A 59 -6.66 -3.36 -8.09
N VAL A 60 -7.11 -2.75 -6.99
CA VAL A 60 -8.51 -2.79 -6.59
C VAL A 60 -9.01 -1.42 -6.13
N ASN A 61 -10.30 -1.16 -6.31
CA ASN A 61 -10.98 0.00 -5.75
C ASN A 61 -11.74 -0.41 -4.48
N GLY A 62 -11.21 -0.01 -3.32
CA GLY A 62 -11.73 -0.28 -1.99
C GLY A 62 -10.96 -1.38 -1.27
N ALA A 63 -10.47 -1.05 -0.07
CA ALA A 63 -9.69 -1.96 0.77
C ALA A 63 -10.38 -3.31 1.06
N GLY A 64 -11.71 -3.32 1.23
CA GLY A 64 -12.47 -4.57 1.46
C GLY A 64 -12.45 -5.51 0.26
N LEU A 65 -12.58 -4.96 -0.96
CA LEU A 65 -12.49 -5.75 -2.19
C LEU A 65 -11.04 -6.19 -2.44
N ALA A 66 -10.07 -5.35 -2.06
CA ALA A 66 -8.66 -5.66 -2.19
C ALA A 66 -8.29 -6.88 -1.33
N MET A 67 -8.73 -6.90 -0.06
CA MET A 67 -8.57 -8.06 0.82
C MET A 67 -9.25 -9.32 0.26
N ALA A 68 -10.51 -9.21 -0.20
CA ALA A 68 -11.21 -10.35 -0.78
C ALA A 68 -10.53 -10.89 -2.06
N THR A 69 -9.93 -10.02 -2.86
CA THR A 69 -9.20 -10.42 -4.08
C THR A 69 -7.94 -11.20 -3.73
N MET A 70 -7.20 -10.76 -2.70
CA MET A 70 -6.04 -11.50 -2.18
C MET A 70 -6.45 -12.87 -1.62
N ASP A 71 -7.56 -12.94 -0.87
CA ASP A 71 -8.08 -14.20 -0.34
C ASP A 71 -8.45 -15.18 -1.46
N ILE A 72 -9.06 -14.69 -2.55
CA ILE A 72 -9.37 -15.50 -3.74
C ILE A 72 -8.09 -16.02 -4.39
N ILE A 73 -7.07 -15.18 -4.56
CA ILE A 73 -5.78 -15.57 -5.16
C ILE A 73 -5.14 -16.72 -4.36
N LYS A 74 -5.11 -16.58 -3.03
CA LYS A 74 -4.62 -17.62 -2.13
C LYS A 74 -5.45 -18.88 -2.19
N LEU A 75 -6.78 -18.76 -2.26
CA LEU A 75 -7.69 -19.90 -2.38
C LEU A 75 -7.41 -20.74 -3.63
N TYR A 76 -6.99 -20.11 -4.74
CA TYR A 76 -6.62 -20.78 -5.98
C TYR A 76 -5.14 -21.18 -6.06
N GLY A 77 -4.39 -21.09 -4.96
CA GLY A 77 -3.03 -21.62 -4.83
C GLY A 77 -1.92 -20.72 -5.39
N ALA A 78 -2.20 -19.43 -5.59
CA ALA A 78 -1.20 -18.42 -5.94
C ALA A 78 -1.00 -17.43 -4.79
N GLU A 79 0.08 -16.65 -4.84
CA GLU A 79 0.40 -15.67 -3.80
C GLU A 79 0.27 -14.24 -4.36
N PRO A 80 -0.45 -13.34 -3.66
CA PRO A 80 -0.55 -11.94 -4.06
C PRO A 80 0.80 -11.23 -3.86
N ALA A 81 1.27 -10.54 -4.88
CA ALA A 81 2.52 -9.76 -4.86
C ALA A 81 2.37 -8.40 -4.16
N ASN A 82 1.14 -7.89 -4.09
CA ASN A 82 0.89 -6.62 -3.43
C ASN A 82 -0.59 -6.48 -3.01
N PHE A 83 -0.81 -5.61 -2.04
CA PHE A 83 -2.09 -4.94 -1.83
C PHE A 83 -2.03 -3.57 -2.51
N LEU A 84 -3.07 -3.19 -3.26
CA LEU A 84 -3.21 -1.83 -3.78
C LEU A 84 -4.67 -1.41 -3.84
N ASP A 85 -5.00 -0.40 -3.05
CA ASP A 85 -6.28 0.29 -3.10
C ASP A 85 -6.12 1.67 -3.75
N VAL A 86 -6.78 1.87 -4.90
CA VAL A 86 -6.80 3.16 -5.61
C VAL A 86 -7.87 4.13 -5.08
N GLY A 87 -8.71 3.67 -4.14
CA GLY A 87 -9.81 4.40 -3.55
C GLY A 87 -10.99 4.64 -4.50
N GLY A 88 -12.10 5.15 -3.97
CA GLY A 88 -13.36 5.35 -4.69
C GLY A 88 -13.26 6.24 -5.95
N GLY A 89 -12.28 7.14 -6.00
CA GLY A 89 -12.02 8.04 -7.14
C GLY A 89 -10.84 7.58 -7.98
N ALA A 90 -11.03 6.58 -8.83
CA ALA A 90 -10.00 6.09 -9.76
C ALA A 90 -9.78 7.09 -10.91
N THR A 91 -8.96 8.12 -10.69
CA THR A 91 -8.56 9.05 -11.76
C THR A 91 -7.53 8.40 -12.69
N LYS A 92 -7.42 8.91 -13.91
CA LYS A 92 -6.45 8.41 -14.89
C LYS A 92 -5.02 8.50 -14.37
N GLU A 93 -4.70 9.56 -13.64
CA GLU A 93 -3.38 9.80 -13.03
C GLU A 93 -3.08 8.77 -11.93
N LYS A 94 -4.03 8.52 -11.03
CA LYS A 94 -3.89 7.52 -9.95
C LYS A 94 -3.74 6.11 -10.52
N VAL A 95 -4.55 5.75 -11.50
CA VAL A 95 -4.46 4.44 -12.17
C VAL A 95 -3.14 4.29 -12.92
N THR A 96 -2.67 5.33 -13.60
CA THR A 96 -1.37 5.28 -14.30
C THR A 96 -0.21 5.12 -13.32
N ALA A 97 -0.23 5.82 -12.18
CA ALA A 97 0.78 5.67 -11.13
C ALA A 97 0.75 4.26 -10.51
N ALA A 98 -0.44 3.77 -10.18
CA ALA A 98 -0.66 2.41 -9.68
C ALA A 98 -0.07 1.35 -10.62
N PHE A 99 -0.35 1.45 -11.92
CA PHE A 99 0.22 0.54 -12.91
C PHE A 99 1.75 0.62 -12.96
N LYS A 100 2.32 1.83 -12.95
CA LYS A 100 3.79 1.98 -12.97
C LYS A 100 4.43 1.27 -11.78
N ILE A 101 3.87 1.42 -10.58
CA ILE A 101 4.37 0.78 -9.36
C ILE A 101 4.30 -0.75 -9.46
N ILE A 102 3.16 -1.31 -9.88
CA ILE A 102 3.01 -2.77 -9.98
C ILE A 102 3.93 -3.33 -11.08
N THR A 103 4.02 -2.68 -12.24
CA THR A 103 4.88 -3.15 -13.35
C THR A 103 6.38 -2.99 -13.09
N ALA A 104 6.76 -2.19 -12.10
CA ALA A 104 8.16 -2.05 -11.70
C ALA A 104 8.64 -3.22 -10.85
N ASP A 105 7.72 -4.02 -10.31
CA ASP A 105 8.04 -5.17 -9.48
C ASP A 105 8.41 -6.39 -10.34
N PRO A 106 9.68 -6.84 -10.33
CA PRO A 106 10.09 -7.99 -11.13
C PRO A 106 9.51 -9.32 -10.63
N ALA A 107 8.96 -9.37 -9.41
CA ALA A 107 8.29 -10.56 -8.88
C ALA A 107 6.90 -10.79 -9.49
N VAL A 108 6.30 -9.75 -10.10
CA VAL A 108 4.94 -9.81 -10.65
C VAL A 108 4.96 -10.49 -12.03
N GLU A 109 4.45 -11.71 -12.09
CA GLU A 109 4.33 -12.50 -13.33
C GLU A 109 2.96 -12.29 -14.00
N ALA A 110 1.93 -11.95 -13.22
CA ALA A 110 0.57 -11.73 -13.70
C ALA A 110 -0.12 -10.59 -12.94
N HIS A 111 -0.98 -9.84 -13.62
CA HIS A 111 -1.71 -8.71 -13.05
C HIS A 111 -3.22 -9.03 -12.98
N ASN A 112 -3.80 -8.94 -11.79
CA ASN A 112 -5.24 -9.05 -11.55
C ASN A 112 -5.82 -7.67 -11.22
N ILE A 113 -6.68 -7.17 -12.10
CA ILE A 113 -7.34 -5.86 -11.92
C ILE A 113 -8.81 -6.14 -11.63
N ASN A 114 -9.23 -5.83 -10.40
CA ASN A 114 -10.60 -6.07 -9.95
C ASN A 114 -11.23 -4.77 -9.47
N GLN A 115 -12.25 -4.27 -10.17
CA GLN A 115 -12.92 -3.01 -9.85
C GLN A 115 -14.43 -3.22 -9.80
N ILE A 116 -15.07 -2.86 -8.68
CA ILE A 116 -16.53 -2.75 -8.60
C ILE A 116 -16.90 -1.27 -8.66
N GLY A 117 -17.31 -0.81 -9.85
CA GLY A 117 -17.76 0.56 -10.13
C GLY A 117 -18.14 0.69 -11.60
N ALA A 118 -19.28 1.32 -11.90
CA ALA A 118 -19.92 1.35 -13.21
C ALA A 118 -19.20 2.16 -14.32
N GLN A 119 -17.89 2.40 -14.21
CA GLN A 119 -17.17 3.26 -15.15
C GLN A 119 -15.67 2.90 -15.17
N PHE A 120 -15.32 1.93 -16.02
CA PHE A 120 -14.13 1.88 -16.89
C PHE A 120 -13.98 0.49 -17.53
N ILE A 121 -15.03 0.01 -18.21
CA ILE A 121 -14.87 -1.05 -19.22
C ILE A 121 -14.51 -0.33 -20.52
N GLY A 122 -13.21 -0.24 -20.80
CA GLY A 122 -12.68 0.18 -22.10
C GLY A 122 -11.91 1.49 -22.07
N GLN A 123 -10.57 1.37 -22.04
CA GLN A 123 -9.64 2.04 -22.96
C GLN A 123 -8.19 1.70 -22.56
N LEU A 124 -7.78 0.47 -22.85
CA LEU A 124 -6.40 0.16 -23.18
C LEU A 124 -6.44 -0.63 -24.50
N ARG A 125 -6.62 0.12 -25.59
CA ARG A 125 -6.21 -0.24 -26.95
C ARG A 125 -5.14 0.75 -27.37
#